data_AF-A0A0L6JJS7-F1
#
_entry.id   AF-A0A0L6JJS7-F1
#
_cell.length_a   1.000
_cell.length_b   1.000
_cell.length_c   1.000
_cell.angle_alpha   90.00
_cell.angle_beta   90.00
_cell.angle_gamma   90.00
#
_symmetry.space_group_name_H-M   'P 1'
#
loop_
_entity.id
_entity.type
_entity.pdbx_description
1 polymer ?
#
loop_
_entity_poly.entity_id
_entity_poly.type
_entity_poly.pdbx_seq_one_letter_code
_entity_poly.pdbx_strand_id
1 'polypeptide(L)'
;MAQTIISSILRATIAYLLLLIIARFMGRKSLSQMTFFDFAIIITLGSVTANLAMGPESTPTTAATTLITLGGLAIITGYLHIKSLWVRKLTNSEPVTAIENGRIVDKNLKKVRFTVNELSSMLRKKNVFNYADVEFAIIENDGQLSVLPKSQKAPLTPSDLKISTNYTGLTKDLIIDGKVLTENLKSVKLDGNWLDTQLSNQGISSVDQVFYAGLDSSGNIYVSVKQPDTEEYHGQYGIE
;
A
#
# COMPACT_ATOMS: atom_id res chain seq x y z
N MET A 1 37.77 21.36 -2.86
CA MET A 1 36.48 21.28 -3.58
C MET A 1 36.21 19.88 -4.15
N ALA A 2 37.12 19.28 -4.93
CA ALA A 2 36.91 17.91 -5.44
C ALA A 2 36.79 16.86 -4.31
N GLN A 3 37.66 16.89 -3.31
CA GLN A 3 37.60 15.95 -2.17
C GLN A 3 36.30 16.06 -1.35
N THR A 4 35.80 17.29 -1.14
CA THR A 4 34.54 17.51 -0.43
C THR A 4 33.33 17.03 -1.24
N ILE A 5 33.36 17.19 -2.57
CA ILE A 5 32.32 16.67 -3.47
C ILE A 5 32.32 15.13 -3.45
N ILE A 6 33.49 14.49 -3.57
CA ILE A 6 33.63 13.03 -3.55
C ILE A 6 33.17 12.46 -2.20
N SER A 7 33.59 13.07 -1.08
CA SER A 7 33.13 12.67 0.27
C SER A 7 31.61 12.77 0.39
N SER A 8 31.02 13.87 -0.09
CA SER A 8 29.56 14.08 -0.04
C SER A 8 28.79 13.04 -0.85
N ILE A 9 29.25 12.72 -2.08
CA ILE A 9 28.64 11.69 -2.93
C ILE A 9 28.69 10.32 -2.24
N LEU A 10 29.85 9.95 -1.68
CA LEU A 10 30.03 8.67 -1.00
C LEU A 10 29.15 8.57 0.24
N ARG A 11 29.11 9.62 1.08
CA ARG A 11 28.29 9.68 2.29
C ARG A 11 26.80 9.61 1.97
N ALA A 12 26.33 10.35 0.97
CA ALA A 12 24.95 10.29 0.51
C ALA A 12 24.58 8.88 -0.02
N THR A 13 25.47 8.26 -0.77
CA THR A 13 25.28 6.89 -1.29
C THR A 13 25.17 5.87 -0.15
N ILE A 14 26.07 5.94 0.84
CA ILE A 14 26.05 5.05 2.01
C ILE A 14 24.76 5.27 2.82
N ALA A 15 24.40 6.52 3.09
CA ALA A 15 23.19 6.86 3.82
C ALA A 15 21.92 6.31 3.13
N TYR A 16 21.84 6.47 1.81
CA TYR A 16 20.75 5.92 0.99
C TYR A 16 20.68 4.39 1.05
N LEU A 17 21.81 3.70 0.85
CA LEU A 17 21.85 2.23 0.89
C LEU A 17 21.47 1.69 2.28
N LEU A 18 21.96 2.32 3.36
CA LEU A 18 21.58 1.94 4.72
C LEU A 18 20.08 2.12 4.98
N LEU A 19 19.53 3.26 4.56
CA LEU A 19 18.09 3.52 4.71
C LEU A 19 17.26 2.51 3.90
N LEU A 20 17.66 2.16 2.68
CA LEU A 20 17.01 1.13 1.87
C LEU A 20 17.02 -0.24 2.56
N ILE A 21 18.16 -0.64 3.13
CA ILE A 21 18.28 -1.91 3.85
C ILE A 21 17.33 -1.93 5.06
N ILE A 22 17.34 -0.88 5.88
CA ILE A 22 16.45 -0.77 7.03
C ILE A 22 14.98 -0.81 6.59
N ALA A 23 14.61 -0.01 5.59
CA ALA A 23 13.25 0.03 5.05
C ALA A 23 12.80 -1.33 4.52
N ARG A 24 13.68 -2.09 3.87
CA ARG A 24 13.39 -3.44 3.38
C ARG A 24 13.03 -4.39 4.53
N PHE A 25 13.70 -4.28 5.67
CA PHE A 25 13.45 -5.13 6.84
C PHE A 25 12.27 -4.67 7.71
N MET A 26 11.93 -3.38 7.71
CA MET A 26 10.75 -2.86 8.43
C MET A 26 9.41 -3.39 7.89
N GLY A 27 9.42 -4.00 6.69
CA GLY A 27 8.25 -4.64 6.09
C GLY A 27 7.38 -3.66 5.30
N ARG A 28 6.20 -4.12 4.87
CA ARG A 28 5.28 -3.36 4.02
C ARG A 28 4.10 -2.86 4.85
N LYS A 29 4.08 -1.56 5.18
CA LYS A 29 2.87 -0.84 5.58
C LYS A 29 2.63 0.27 4.56
N SER A 30 1.41 0.35 4.03
CA SER A 30 1.04 1.48 3.19
C SER A 30 0.97 2.76 4.03
N LEU A 31 1.20 3.92 3.42
CA LEU A 31 1.17 5.22 4.11
C LEU A 31 -0.15 5.44 4.86
N SER A 32 -1.27 4.95 4.31
CA SER A 32 -2.59 5.06 4.91
C SER A 32 -2.81 4.13 6.10
N GLN A 33 -1.96 3.12 6.31
CA GLN A 33 -2.03 2.15 7.41
C GLN A 33 -0.93 2.37 8.45
N MET A 34 -0.11 3.41 8.28
CA MET A 34 0.94 3.76 9.23
C MET A 34 0.31 4.29 10.52
N THR A 35 0.78 3.75 11.64
CA THR A 35 0.44 4.32 12.95
C THR A 35 1.25 5.60 13.18
N PHE A 36 0.83 6.44 14.12
CA PHE A 36 1.62 7.59 14.57
C PHE A 36 3.04 7.22 14.98
N PHE A 37 3.21 6.04 15.59
CA PHE A 37 4.52 5.51 15.97
C PHE A 37 5.40 5.19 14.76
N ASP A 38 4.84 4.55 13.73
CA ASP A 38 5.54 4.27 12.47
C ASP A 38 6.01 5.58 11.81
N PHE A 39 5.15 6.61 11.80
CA PHE A 39 5.47 7.93 11.25
C PHE A 39 6.61 8.63 12.01
N ALA A 40 6.58 8.59 13.35
CA ALA A 40 7.64 9.16 14.18
C ALA A 40 9.00 8.48 13.94
N ILE A 41 9.01 7.15 13.77
CA ILE A 41 10.23 6.40 13.43
C ILE A 41 10.78 6.85 12.07
N ILE A 42 9.93 6.95 11.04
CA ILE A 42 10.37 7.34 9.70
C ILE A 42 11.00 8.74 9.71
N ILE A 43 10.39 9.71 10.39
CA ILE A 43 10.95 11.06 10.53
C ILE A 43 12.30 11.01 11.24
N THR A 44 12.40 10.25 12.33
CA THR A 44 13.64 10.13 13.10
C THR A 44 14.76 9.50 12.28
N LEU A 45 14.46 8.40 11.56
CA LEU A 45 15.41 7.74 10.66
C LEU A 45 15.83 8.68 9.53
N GLY A 46 14.90 9.43 8.94
CA GLY A 46 15.19 10.43 7.92
C GLY A 46 16.13 11.53 8.42
N SER A 47 15.89 12.06 9.62
CA SER A 47 16.75 13.07 10.25
C SER A 47 18.17 12.55 10.51
N VAL A 48 18.30 11.33 11.04
CA VAL A 48 19.62 10.72 11.28
C VAL A 48 20.33 10.40 9.96
N THR A 49 19.58 9.96 8.94
CA THR A 49 20.12 9.70 7.59
C THR A 49 20.64 10.99 6.94
N ALA A 50 19.90 12.10 7.08
CA ALA A 50 20.34 13.41 6.62
C ALA A 50 21.62 13.86 7.35
N ASN A 51 21.70 13.65 8.66
CA ASN A 51 22.92 13.93 9.43
C ASN A 51 24.11 13.04 9.01
N LEU A 52 23.87 11.79 8.60
CA LEU A 52 24.93 10.93 8.05
C LEU A 52 25.44 11.48 6.71
N ALA A 53 24.54 11.90 5.82
CA ALA A 53 24.87 12.40 4.49
C ALA A 53 25.52 13.80 4.51
N MET A 54 25.01 14.71 5.35
CA MET A 54 25.34 16.15 5.30
C MET A 54 25.97 16.69 6.59
N GLY A 55 26.03 15.90 7.67
CA GLY A 55 26.57 16.37 8.96
C GLY A 55 28.07 16.64 8.93
N PRO A 56 28.63 17.19 10.02
CA PRO A 56 30.07 17.45 10.14
C PRO A 56 30.93 16.19 9.89
N GLU A 57 32.18 16.37 9.47
CA GLU A 57 33.08 15.24 9.15
C GLU A 57 33.37 14.31 10.35
N SER A 58 33.17 14.76 11.58
CA SER A 58 33.34 13.95 12.80
C SER A 58 32.12 13.09 13.18
N THR A 59 30.97 13.27 12.51
CA THR A 59 29.71 12.58 12.82
C THR A 59 29.36 11.32 12.02
N PRO A 60 30.06 10.87 10.95
CA PRO A 60 29.59 9.73 10.15
C PRO A 60 29.43 8.43 10.93
N THR A 61 30.39 8.09 11.80
CA THR A 61 30.37 6.84 12.57
C THR A 61 29.23 6.86 13.59
N THR A 62 29.07 7.96 14.33
CA THR A 62 28.00 8.10 15.32
C THR A 62 26.62 8.14 14.68
N ALA A 63 26.46 8.81 13.54
CA ALA A 63 25.21 8.84 12.79
C ALA A 63 24.87 7.45 12.21
N ALA A 64 25.85 6.73 11.66
CA ALA A 64 25.64 5.36 11.16
C ALA A 64 25.27 4.38 12.28
N THR A 65 25.98 4.39 13.41
CA THR A 65 25.64 3.56 14.58
C THR A 65 24.25 3.89 15.11
N THR A 66 23.89 5.18 15.18
CA THR A 66 22.55 5.62 15.60
C THR A 66 21.49 5.11 14.63
N LEU A 67 21.72 5.23 13.32
CA LEU A 67 20.77 4.79 12.29
C LEU A 67 20.54 3.27 12.35
N ILE A 68 21.61 2.48 12.47
CA ILE A 68 21.53 1.02 12.61
C ILE A 68 20.81 0.63 13.91
N THR A 69 21.11 1.31 15.01
CA THR A 69 20.48 1.04 16.32
C THR A 69 18.98 1.35 16.25
N LEU A 70 18.60 2.51 15.74
CA LEU A 70 17.20 2.90 15.59
C LEU A 70 16.45 2.00 14.62
N GLY A 71 17.06 1.64 13.48
CA GLY A 71 16.50 0.70 12.52
C GLY A 71 16.29 -0.69 13.13
N GLY A 72 17.29 -1.21 13.86
CA GLY A 72 17.20 -2.47 14.59
C GLY A 72 16.10 -2.46 15.64
N LEU A 73 16.00 -1.39 16.44
CA LEU A 73 14.93 -1.22 17.42
C LEU A 73 13.55 -1.14 16.78
N ALA A 74 13.42 -0.46 15.64
CA ALA A 74 12.16 -0.40 14.89
C ALA A 74 11.74 -1.80 14.41
N ILE A 75 12.67 -2.59 13.87
CA ILE A 75 12.43 -3.97 13.43
C ILE A 75 12.05 -4.86 14.62
N ILE A 76 12.80 -4.80 15.73
CA ILE A 76 12.52 -5.56 16.96
C ILE A 76 11.14 -5.20 17.48
N THR A 77 10.80 -3.92 17.52
CA THR A 77 9.48 -3.45 17.94
C THR A 77 8.40 -4.02 17.03
N GLY A 78 8.60 -4.02 15.71
CA GLY A 78 7.71 -4.69 14.76
C GLY A 78 7.46 -6.16 15.09
N TYR A 79 8.50 -6.93 15.42
CA TYR A 79 8.35 -8.33 15.86
C TYR A 79 7.65 -8.46 17.20
N LEU A 80 7.94 -7.58 18.17
CA LEU A 80 7.29 -7.56 19.47
C LEU A 80 5.80 -7.23 19.37
N HIS A 81 5.40 -6.35 18.45
CA HIS A 81 3.98 -6.08 18.18
C HIS A 81 3.24 -7.36 17.75
N ILE A 82 3.87 -8.22 16.94
CA ILE A 82 3.27 -9.49 16.50
C ILE A 82 3.11 -10.43 17.70
N LYS A 83 4.12 -10.54 18.56
CA LYS A 83 4.13 -11.51 19.68
C LYS A 83 3.38 -11.05 20.93
N SER A 84 3.26 -9.75 21.17
CA SER A 84 2.74 -9.19 22.42
C SER A 84 1.60 -8.20 22.19
N LEU A 85 0.43 -8.55 22.71
CA LEU A 85 -0.72 -7.64 22.76
C LEU A 85 -0.46 -6.43 23.64
N TRP A 86 0.30 -6.59 24.73
CA TRP A 86 0.62 -5.49 25.64
C TRP A 86 1.48 -4.43 24.96
N VAL A 87 2.53 -4.85 24.23
CA VAL A 87 3.38 -3.94 23.46
C VAL A 87 2.53 -3.20 22.43
N ARG A 88 1.66 -3.92 21.71
CA ARG A 88 0.75 -3.33 20.73
C ARG A 88 -0.20 -2.30 21.32
N LYS A 89 -0.74 -2.54 22.52
CA LYS A 89 -1.62 -1.59 23.22
C LYS A 89 -0.89 -0.36 23.74
N LEU A 90 0.41 -0.49 24.04
CA LEU A 90 1.22 0.62 24.53
C LEU A 90 1.58 1.59 23.39
N THR A 91 1.88 1.07 22.20
CA THR A 91 2.38 1.84 21.06
C THR A 91 1.30 2.24 20.06
N ASN A 92 0.26 1.42 19.87
CA ASN A 92 -0.87 1.75 19.01
C ASN A 92 -2.02 2.30 19.85
N SER A 93 -2.74 3.28 19.31
CA SER A 93 -4.05 3.63 19.85
C SER A 93 -5.01 2.44 19.69
N GLU A 94 -6.08 2.42 20.50
CA GLU A 94 -7.19 1.48 20.31
C GLU A 94 -8.25 2.16 19.43
N PRO A 95 -8.92 1.43 18.52
CA PRO A 95 -10.01 1.98 17.73
C PRO A 95 -11.16 2.42 18.63
N VAL A 96 -11.87 3.47 18.21
CA VAL A 96 -12.90 4.12 19.03
C VAL A 96 -14.22 4.21 18.29
N THR A 97 -15.28 3.68 18.89
CA THR A 97 -16.64 3.80 18.37
C THR A 97 -17.11 5.26 18.39
N ALA A 98 -17.33 5.84 17.22
CA ALA A 98 -17.88 7.19 17.06
C ALA A 98 -19.41 7.20 16.96
N ILE A 99 -20.01 6.15 16.36
CA ILE A 99 -21.46 5.97 16.25
C ILE A 99 -21.81 4.55 16.61
N GLU A 100 -22.87 4.38 17.41
CA GLU A 100 -23.47 3.09 17.75
C GLU A 100 -25.00 3.21 17.62
N ASN A 101 -25.60 2.32 16.83
CA ASN A 101 -27.03 2.28 16.50
C ASN A 101 -27.61 3.67 16.13
N GLY A 102 -26.91 4.36 15.22
CA GLY A 102 -27.31 5.67 14.72
C GLY A 102 -27.15 6.83 15.70
N ARG A 103 -26.56 6.61 16.88
CA ARG A 103 -26.30 7.65 17.89
C ARG A 103 -24.81 7.95 17.97
N ILE A 104 -24.47 9.23 17.94
CA ILE A 104 -23.08 9.69 18.13
C ILE A 104 -22.67 9.45 19.59
N VAL A 105 -21.53 8.80 19.79
CA VAL A 105 -20.96 8.55 21.11
C VAL A 105 -20.05 9.72 21.49
N ASP A 106 -20.64 10.77 22.08
CA ASP A 106 -19.97 12.04 22.35
C ASP A 106 -18.72 11.90 23.24
N LYS A 107 -18.77 11.04 24.26
CA LYS A 107 -17.63 10.72 25.14
C LYS A 107 -16.42 10.24 24.35
N ASN A 108 -16.66 9.42 23.34
CA ASN A 108 -15.62 8.84 22.51
C ASN A 108 -15.03 9.86 21.54
N LEU A 109 -15.85 10.70 20.91
CA LEU A 109 -15.37 11.81 20.09
C LEU A 109 -14.50 12.79 20.90
N LYS A 110 -14.90 13.12 22.13
CA LYS A 110 -14.09 13.93 23.05
C LYS A 110 -12.74 13.28 23.38
N LYS A 111 -12.73 11.95 23.60
CA LYS A 111 -11.49 11.19 23.89
C LYS A 111 -10.48 11.28 22.75
N VAL A 112 -10.95 11.19 21.50
CA VAL A 112 -10.08 11.29 20.31
C VAL A 112 -9.94 12.71 19.75
N ARG A 113 -10.57 13.71 20.38
CA ARG A 113 -10.59 15.12 19.95
C ARG A 113 -11.17 15.34 18.56
N PHE A 114 -12.16 14.55 18.16
CA PHE A 114 -12.91 14.75 16.92
C PHE A 114 -14.14 15.61 17.17
N THR A 115 -14.41 16.52 16.25
CA THR A 115 -15.64 17.29 16.16
C THR A 115 -16.73 16.50 15.42
N VAL A 116 -17.99 16.87 15.64
CA VAL A 116 -19.12 16.30 14.87
C VAL A 116 -18.96 16.59 13.38
N ASN A 117 -18.42 17.75 13.01
CA ASN A 117 -18.21 18.16 11.61
C ASN A 117 -17.17 17.29 10.90
N GLU A 118 -16.09 16.92 11.58
CA GLU A 118 -15.09 15.99 11.06
C GLU A 118 -15.72 14.61 10.84
N LEU A 119 -16.48 14.11 11.82
CA LEU A 119 -17.24 12.87 11.68
C LEU A 119 -18.21 12.93 10.49
N SER A 120 -18.96 14.02 10.31
CA SER A 120 -19.85 14.19 9.14
C SER A 120 -19.06 14.12 7.83
N SER A 121 -17.91 14.79 7.77
CA SER A 121 -17.06 14.83 6.57
C SER A 121 -16.55 13.44 6.20
N MET A 122 -16.12 12.67 7.20
CA MET A 122 -15.65 11.30 7.01
C MET A 122 -16.78 10.37 6.55
N LEU A 123 -17.98 10.48 7.12
CA LEU A 123 -19.14 9.71 6.66
C LEU A 123 -19.49 10.03 5.20
N ARG A 124 -19.48 11.30 4.81
CA ARG A 124 -19.74 11.71 3.41
C ARG A 124 -18.71 11.13 2.44
N LYS A 125 -17.43 11.08 2.82
CA LYS A 125 -16.37 10.39 2.03
C LYS A 125 -16.63 8.88 1.87
N LYS A 126 -17.48 8.30 2.71
CA LYS A 126 -17.96 6.90 2.63
C LYS A 126 -19.38 6.79 2.04
N ASN A 127 -19.88 7.85 1.40
CA ASN A 127 -21.23 7.95 0.83
C ASN A 127 -22.37 7.79 1.86
N VAL A 128 -22.13 8.13 3.13
CA VAL A 128 -23.14 8.13 4.19
C VAL A 128 -23.47 9.56 4.60
N PHE A 129 -24.73 9.97 4.42
CA PHE A 129 -25.18 11.35 4.67
C PHE A 129 -26.08 11.49 5.90
N ASN A 130 -26.54 10.36 6.47
CA ASN A 130 -27.43 10.35 7.61
C ASN A 130 -26.86 9.45 8.71
N TYR A 131 -26.70 10.00 9.91
CA TYR A 131 -26.21 9.26 11.08
C TYR A 131 -27.14 8.11 11.47
N ALA A 132 -28.45 8.27 11.34
CA ALA A 132 -29.43 7.27 11.76
C ALA A 132 -29.36 5.96 10.95
N ASP A 133 -28.76 6.01 9.76
CA ASP A 133 -28.57 4.89 8.84
C ASP A 133 -27.31 4.06 9.18
N VAL A 134 -26.52 4.48 10.17
CA VAL A 134 -25.29 3.82 10.60
C VAL A 134 -25.56 2.88 11.77
N GLU A 135 -25.11 1.63 11.68
CA GLU A 135 -25.09 0.70 12.81
C GLU A 135 -23.85 0.95 13.68
N PHE A 136 -22.67 0.94 13.07
CA PHE A 136 -21.42 1.30 13.73
C PHE A 136 -20.58 2.22 12.84
N ALA A 137 -19.97 3.24 13.45
CA ALA A 137 -18.83 3.92 12.85
C ALA A 137 -17.67 3.90 13.83
N ILE A 138 -16.51 3.43 13.38
CA ILE A 138 -15.32 3.21 14.20
C ILE A 138 -14.19 4.06 13.63
N ILE A 139 -13.59 4.90 14.48
CA ILE A 139 -12.36 5.63 14.17
C ILE A 139 -11.20 4.67 14.44
N GLU A 140 -10.49 4.32 13.38
CA GLU A 140 -9.35 3.41 13.38
C GLU A 140 -8.07 4.10 13.88
N ASN A 141 -7.01 3.32 14.09
CA ASN A 141 -5.75 3.80 14.66
C ASN A 141 -4.97 4.77 13.77
N ASP A 142 -5.23 4.73 12.47
CA ASP A 142 -4.71 5.65 11.45
C ASP A 142 -5.58 6.92 11.33
N GLY A 143 -6.63 7.04 12.14
CA GLY A 143 -7.59 8.14 12.10
C GLY A 143 -8.63 8.01 11.00
N GLN A 144 -8.68 6.91 10.24
CA GLN A 144 -9.71 6.67 9.23
C GLN A 144 -11.04 6.21 9.87
N LEU A 145 -12.14 6.37 9.13
CA LEU A 145 -13.46 5.92 9.58
C LEU A 145 -13.85 4.64 8.85
N SER A 146 -14.10 3.58 9.61
CA SER A 146 -14.83 2.39 9.17
C SER A 146 -16.32 2.60 9.45
N VAL A 147 -17.18 2.24 8.49
CA VAL A 147 -18.63 2.43 8.60
C VAL A 147 -19.35 1.13 8.27
N LEU A 148 -20.19 0.68 9.19
CA LEU A 148 -21.17 -0.38 8.99
C LEU A 148 -22.56 0.25 8.92
N PRO A 149 -23.20 0.31 7.74
CA PRO A 149 -24.61 0.71 7.63
C PRO A 149 -25.52 -0.27 8.37
N LYS A 150 -26.71 0.21 8.75
CA LYS A 150 -27.79 -0.68 9.20
C LYS A 150 -28.13 -1.68 8.11
N SER A 151 -28.56 -2.88 8.48
CA SER A 151 -28.84 -3.94 7.52
C SER A 151 -29.88 -3.54 6.46
N GLN A 152 -30.87 -2.72 6.82
CA GLN A 152 -31.88 -2.20 5.89
C GLN A 152 -31.35 -1.12 4.91
N LYS A 153 -30.11 -0.67 5.10
CA LYS A 153 -29.43 0.37 4.31
C LYS A 153 -28.17 -0.15 3.63
N ALA A 154 -27.76 -1.38 3.93
CA ALA A 154 -26.60 -2.02 3.32
C ALA A 154 -26.89 -2.35 1.84
N PRO A 155 -25.86 -2.26 0.96
CA PRO A 155 -26.01 -2.72 -0.42
C PRO A 155 -26.29 -4.24 -0.45
N LEU A 156 -27.15 -4.66 -1.35
CA LEU A 156 -27.46 -6.07 -1.55
C LEU A 156 -26.27 -6.81 -2.18
N THR A 157 -26.02 -8.01 -1.70
CA THR A 157 -25.11 -8.98 -2.33
C THR A 157 -25.90 -9.92 -3.24
N PRO A 158 -25.26 -10.59 -4.22
CA PRO A 158 -25.92 -11.63 -5.02
C PRO A 158 -26.59 -12.72 -4.17
N SER A 159 -25.99 -13.05 -3.02
CA SER A 159 -26.54 -14.03 -2.07
C SER A 159 -27.90 -13.62 -1.49
N ASP A 160 -28.10 -12.33 -1.21
CA ASP A 160 -29.37 -11.81 -0.67
C ASP A 160 -30.53 -12.00 -1.67
N LEU A 161 -30.20 -11.97 -2.96
CA LEU A 161 -31.13 -12.16 -4.08
C LEU A 161 -31.16 -13.60 -4.60
N LYS A 162 -30.39 -14.52 -3.99
CA LYS A 162 -30.21 -15.91 -4.46
C LYS A 162 -29.74 -16.00 -5.91
N ILE A 163 -28.95 -15.03 -6.37
CA ILE A 163 -28.36 -15.02 -7.71
C ILE A 163 -27.13 -15.92 -7.69
N SER A 164 -27.08 -16.90 -8.60
CA SER A 164 -25.90 -17.72 -8.81
C SER A 164 -24.80 -16.90 -9.48
N THR A 165 -23.59 -16.93 -8.92
CA THR A 165 -22.41 -16.24 -9.48
C THR A 165 -21.31 -17.25 -9.79
N ASN A 166 -20.52 -16.98 -10.83
CA ASN A 166 -19.31 -17.74 -11.11
C ASN A 166 -18.17 -17.26 -10.20
N TYR A 167 -17.19 -18.13 -9.96
CA TYR A 167 -15.98 -17.74 -9.25
C TYR A 167 -15.22 -16.69 -10.06
N THR A 168 -14.92 -15.56 -9.41
CA THR A 168 -14.05 -14.52 -9.96
C THR A 168 -12.81 -14.42 -9.08
N GLY A 169 -11.67 -14.83 -9.63
CA GLY A 169 -10.37 -14.80 -8.97
C GLY A 169 -9.49 -13.67 -9.50
N LEU A 170 -8.27 -13.57 -8.98
CA LEU A 170 -7.26 -12.63 -9.48
C LEU A 170 -6.75 -13.08 -10.85
N THR A 171 -6.53 -12.12 -11.74
CA THR A 171 -5.79 -12.33 -12.98
C THR A 171 -4.37 -12.80 -12.66
N LYS A 172 -3.90 -13.82 -13.37
CA LYS A 172 -2.54 -14.33 -13.26
C LYS A 172 -1.68 -13.70 -14.35
N ASP A 173 -0.68 -12.92 -13.96
CA ASP A 173 0.26 -12.32 -14.91
C ASP A 173 1.13 -13.40 -15.54
N LEU A 174 1.12 -13.52 -16.86
CA LEU A 174 1.90 -14.50 -17.62
C LEU A 174 3.12 -13.87 -18.28
N ILE A 175 2.99 -12.63 -18.78
CA ILE A 175 4.08 -11.88 -19.40
C ILE A 175 4.07 -10.45 -18.87
N ILE A 176 5.24 -9.93 -18.49
CA ILE A 176 5.46 -8.53 -18.16
C ILE A 176 6.74 -8.07 -18.86
N ASP A 177 6.67 -6.97 -19.60
CA ASP A 177 7.79 -6.34 -20.33
C ASP A 177 8.53 -7.31 -21.28
N GLY A 178 7.78 -8.22 -21.91
CA GLY A 178 8.32 -9.26 -22.79
C GLY A 178 8.98 -10.43 -22.08
N LYS A 179 8.86 -10.52 -20.75
CA LYS A 179 9.40 -11.63 -19.95
C LYS A 179 8.29 -12.55 -19.47
N VAL A 180 8.43 -13.84 -19.78
CA VAL A 180 7.51 -14.87 -19.29
C VAL A 180 7.72 -15.13 -17.80
N LEU A 181 6.65 -15.01 -17.03
CA LEU A 181 6.61 -15.34 -15.60
C LEU A 181 6.35 -16.84 -15.43
N THR A 182 7.41 -17.63 -15.48
CA THR A 182 7.31 -19.10 -15.51
C THR A 182 6.68 -19.68 -14.24
N GLU A 183 6.92 -19.09 -13.06
CA GLU A 183 6.22 -19.52 -11.84
C GLU A 183 4.69 -19.36 -11.94
N ASN A 184 4.22 -18.32 -12.63
CA ASN A 184 2.81 -18.03 -12.75
C ASN A 184 2.12 -19.02 -13.69
N LEU A 185 2.72 -19.32 -14.85
CA LEU A 185 2.27 -20.39 -15.74
C LEU A 185 2.14 -21.73 -15.02
N LYS A 186 3.20 -22.14 -14.29
CA LYS A 186 3.19 -23.39 -13.52
C LYS A 186 2.09 -23.41 -12.46
N SER A 187 1.82 -22.29 -11.80
CA SER A 187 0.79 -22.21 -10.77
C SER A 187 -0.63 -22.43 -11.29
N VAL A 188 -0.87 -22.17 -12.59
CA VAL A 188 -2.13 -22.43 -13.28
C VAL A 188 -2.09 -23.71 -14.12
N LYS A 189 -1.04 -24.54 -13.96
CA LYS A 189 -0.81 -25.80 -14.69
C LYS A 189 -0.75 -25.62 -16.21
N LEU A 190 -0.27 -24.46 -16.66
CA LEU A 190 0.02 -24.17 -18.06
C LEU A 190 1.53 -24.18 -18.31
N ASP A 191 1.93 -24.36 -19.56
CA ASP A 191 3.32 -24.38 -19.99
C ASP A 191 3.60 -23.31 -21.06
N GLY A 192 4.87 -23.21 -21.46
CA GLY A 192 5.29 -22.26 -22.50
C GLY A 192 4.63 -22.55 -23.84
N ASN A 193 4.42 -23.83 -24.19
CA ASN A 193 3.78 -24.21 -25.45
C ASN A 193 2.34 -23.71 -25.55
N TRP A 194 1.58 -23.79 -24.46
CA TRP A 194 0.25 -23.22 -24.40
C TRP A 194 0.28 -21.71 -24.62
N LEU A 195 1.22 -21.01 -23.96
CA LEU A 195 1.36 -19.55 -24.10
C LEU A 195 1.73 -19.15 -25.53
N ASP A 196 2.68 -19.85 -26.14
CA ASP A 196 3.10 -19.61 -27.53
C ASP A 196 1.94 -19.84 -28.50
N THR A 197 1.10 -20.85 -28.25
CA THR A 197 -0.11 -21.10 -29.03
C THR A 197 -1.11 -19.95 -28.89
N GLN A 198 -1.34 -19.45 -27.67
CA GLN A 198 -2.24 -18.32 -27.44
C GLN A 198 -1.75 -17.04 -28.12
N LEU A 199 -0.45 -16.74 -28.04
CA LEU A 199 0.16 -15.59 -28.70
C LEU A 199 0.06 -15.71 -30.23
N SER A 200 0.36 -16.89 -30.77
CA SER A 200 0.29 -17.17 -32.21
C SER A 200 -1.12 -17.01 -32.76
N ASN A 201 -2.15 -17.45 -32.01
CA ASN A 201 -3.55 -17.26 -32.38
C ASN A 201 -3.96 -15.78 -32.48
N GLN A 202 -3.20 -14.88 -31.84
CA GLN A 202 -3.39 -13.43 -31.88
C GLN A 202 -2.40 -12.73 -32.84
N GLY A 203 -1.66 -13.51 -33.65
CA GLY A 203 -0.70 -12.98 -34.63
C GLY A 203 0.61 -12.48 -34.03
N ILE A 204 0.91 -12.81 -32.77
CA ILE A 204 2.11 -12.37 -32.07
C ILE A 204 3.19 -13.45 -32.22
N SER A 205 4.31 -13.10 -32.82
CA SER A 205 5.38 -14.06 -33.16
C SER A 205 6.49 -14.16 -32.12
N SER A 206 6.59 -13.18 -31.21
CA SER A 206 7.59 -13.19 -30.14
C SER A 206 7.02 -12.60 -28.86
N VAL A 207 7.37 -13.21 -27.73
CA VAL A 207 7.08 -12.69 -26.39
C VAL A 207 7.65 -11.29 -26.20
N ASP A 208 8.77 -10.93 -26.84
CA ASP A 208 9.38 -9.61 -26.72
C ASP A 208 8.47 -8.47 -27.20
N GLN A 209 7.49 -8.76 -28.06
CA GLN A 209 6.49 -7.81 -28.54
C GLN A 209 5.38 -7.56 -27.51
N VAL A 210 5.26 -8.42 -26.50
CA VAL A 210 4.19 -8.34 -25.50
C VAL A 210 4.64 -7.42 -24.37
N PHE A 211 3.87 -6.37 -24.11
CA PHE A 211 4.05 -5.52 -22.94
C PHE A 211 3.46 -6.20 -21.69
N TYR A 212 2.26 -6.75 -21.83
CA TYR A 212 1.57 -7.46 -20.75
C TYR A 212 0.73 -8.61 -21.29
N ALA A 213 0.73 -9.75 -20.60
CA ALA A 213 -0.30 -10.76 -20.78
C ALA A 213 -0.79 -11.29 -19.43
N GLY A 214 -2.10 -11.40 -19.26
CA GLY A 214 -2.75 -11.86 -18.04
C GLY A 214 -3.85 -12.87 -18.31
N LEU A 215 -3.96 -13.89 -17.47
CA LEU A 215 -5.00 -14.93 -17.54
C LEU A 215 -6.05 -14.67 -16.46
N ASP A 216 -7.29 -14.41 -16.86
CA ASP A 216 -8.39 -14.25 -15.91
C ASP A 216 -8.83 -15.60 -15.30
N SER A 217 -9.68 -15.54 -14.27
CA SER A 217 -10.20 -16.75 -13.61
C SER A 217 -11.18 -17.57 -14.45
N SER A 218 -11.60 -17.04 -15.61
CA SER A 218 -12.46 -17.72 -16.57
C SER A 218 -11.63 -18.46 -17.64
N GLY A 219 -10.31 -18.31 -17.63
CA GLY A 219 -9.40 -18.91 -18.60
C GLY A 219 -9.15 -18.06 -19.85
N ASN A 220 -9.62 -16.81 -19.89
CA ASN A 220 -9.36 -15.90 -20.99
C ASN A 220 -8.01 -15.22 -20.80
N ILE A 221 -7.21 -15.19 -21.86
CA ILE A 221 -5.96 -14.44 -21.89
C ILE A 221 -6.21 -13.06 -22.48
N TYR A 222 -5.82 -12.02 -21.75
CA TYR A 222 -5.68 -10.67 -22.25
C TYR A 222 -4.21 -10.44 -22.63
N VAL A 223 -3.96 -9.86 -23.80
CA VAL A 223 -2.60 -9.55 -24.28
C VAL A 223 -2.56 -8.09 -24.75
N SER A 224 -1.59 -7.35 -24.24
CA SER A 224 -1.23 -6.01 -24.67
C SER A 224 0.16 -6.06 -25.30
N VAL A 225 0.25 -5.66 -26.56
CA VAL A 225 1.54 -5.51 -27.25
C VAL A 225 2.21 -4.20 -26.88
N LYS A 226 3.53 -4.13 -27.02
CA LYS A 226 4.29 -2.89 -26.91
C LYS A 226 3.85 -1.96 -28.03
N GLN A 227 3.36 -0.78 -27.66
CA GLN A 227 3.12 0.28 -28.62
C GLN A 227 4.46 0.95 -28.95
N PRO A 228 4.68 1.40 -30.20
CA PRO A 228 5.77 2.31 -30.49
C PRO A 228 5.63 3.59 -29.65
N ASP A 229 6.74 4.28 -29.37
CA ASP A 229 6.72 5.61 -28.74
C ASP A 229 5.99 6.60 -29.67
N THR A 230 4.67 6.60 -29.62
CA THR A 230 3.83 7.65 -30.19
C THR A 230 3.63 8.67 -29.10
N GLU A 231 4.19 9.87 -29.28
CA GLU A 231 3.86 11.01 -28.42
C GLU A 231 2.33 11.18 -28.42
N GLU A 232 1.71 11.17 -27.23
CA GLU A 232 0.33 11.61 -27.12
C GLU A 232 0.28 13.07 -27.56
N TYR A 233 -0.43 13.35 -28.66
CA TYR A 233 -0.55 14.71 -29.14
C TYR A 233 -1.52 15.48 -28.24
N HIS A 234 -1.17 16.73 -27.91
CA HIS A 234 -2.09 17.62 -27.20
C HIS A 234 -3.41 17.70 -27.95
N GLY A 235 -4.52 17.34 -27.30
CA GLY A 235 -5.84 17.29 -27.93
C GLY A 235 -6.31 15.92 -28.42
N GLN A 236 -5.49 14.86 -28.34
CA GLN A 236 -5.81 13.52 -28.86
C GLN A 236 -7.09 12.92 -28.25
N TYR A 237 -7.46 13.33 -27.03
CA TYR A 237 -8.64 12.83 -26.32
C TYR A 237 -9.58 13.93 -25.83
N GLY A 238 -9.38 15.19 -26.25
CA GLY A 238 -10.20 16.34 -25.83
C GLY A 238 -9.42 17.65 -25.83
N ILE A 239 -10.12 18.76 -26.08
CA ILE A 239 -9.57 20.12 -26.21
C ILE A 239 -9.37 20.86 -24.87
N GLU A 240 -9.29 20.14 -23.75
CA GLU A 240 -8.99 20.73 -22.43
C GLU A 240 -7.50 20.65 -22.10
#